data_AF-A0A975M570-F1
#
_entry.id   AF-A0A975M570-F1
#
_cell.length_a   1.000
_cell.length_b   1.000
_cell.length_c   1.000
_cell.angle_alpha   90.00
_cell.angle_beta   90.00
_cell.angle_gamma   90.00
#
_symmetry.space_group_name_H-M   'P 1'
#
loop_
_entity.id
_entity.type
_entity.pdbx_description
1 polymer ?
#
loop_
_entity_poly.entity_id
_entity_poly.type
_entity_poly.pdbx_seq_one_letter_code
_entity_poly.pdbx_strand_id
1 'polypeptide(L)'
;MTSFEQARSIAHKSIAPKWRRQYRGEYMVADYGFENATTWLLIDGARESIVDEESGFEPIGRPSTLVDKASGRLFFRNYIEDPEWFGAMIPVGEHPEGLLD
;
A
#
# COMPACT_ATOMS: atom_id res chain seq x y z
N MET A 1 -10.81 -15.86 4.57
CA MET A 1 -9.58 -15.06 4.71
C MET A 1 -9.39 -14.30 3.40
N THR A 2 -9.16 -13.00 3.49
CA THR A 2 -8.98 -12.07 2.36
C THR A 2 -7.65 -12.35 1.67
N SER A 3 -7.68 -12.64 0.37
CA SER A 3 -6.46 -12.77 -0.44
C SER A 3 -5.80 -11.41 -0.70
N PHE A 4 -4.55 -11.41 -1.14
CA PHE A 4 -3.84 -10.18 -1.49
C PHE A 4 -4.59 -9.39 -2.58
N GLU A 5 -5.06 -10.06 -3.63
CA GLU A 5 -5.85 -9.42 -4.70
C GLU A 5 -7.17 -8.81 -4.20
N GLN A 6 -7.83 -9.49 -3.26
CA GLN A 6 -9.02 -8.93 -2.62
C GLN A 6 -8.68 -7.69 -1.79
N ALA A 7 -7.56 -7.70 -1.06
CA ALA A 7 -7.09 -6.55 -0.30
C ALA A 7 -6.79 -5.34 -1.21
N ARG A 8 -6.11 -5.57 -2.35
CA ARG A 8 -5.90 -4.55 -3.37
C ARG A 8 -7.21 -3.97 -3.90
N SER A 9 -8.18 -4.83 -4.21
CA SER A 9 -9.51 -4.40 -4.68
C SER A 9 -10.26 -3.55 -3.62
N ILE A 10 -10.17 -3.94 -2.34
CA ILE A 10 -10.76 -3.21 -1.21
C ILE A 10 -10.16 -1.81 -1.09
N ALA A 11 -8.82 -1.71 -1.10
CA ALA A 11 -8.12 -0.43 -1.05
C ALA A 11 -8.45 0.44 -2.27
N HIS A 12 -8.43 -0.15 -3.48
CA HIS A 12 -8.78 0.55 -4.71
C HIS A 12 -10.16 1.21 -4.63
N LYS A 13 -11.20 0.42 -4.32
CA LYS A 13 -12.58 0.90 -4.22
C LYS A 13 -12.75 1.97 -3.15
N SER A 14 -12.02 1.88 -2.05
CA SER A 14 -12.17 2.78 -0.89
C SER A 14 -11.42 4.10 -1.05
N ILE A 15 -10.26 4.09 -1.70
CA ILE A 15 -9.32 5.21 -1.73
C ILE A 15 -9.38 5.97 -3.05
N ALA A 16 -9.53 5.30 -4.20
CA ALA A 16 -9.57 5.97 -5.51
C ALA A 16 -10.54 7.17 -5.59
N PRO A 17 -11.77 7.11 -5.00
CA PRO A 17 -12.69 8.24 -5.03
C PRO A 17 -12.20 9.46 -4.24
N LYS A 18 -11.42 9.24 -3.18
CA LYS A 18 -10.87 10.30 -2.31
C LYS A 18 -9.57 10.87 -2.87
N TRP A 19 -8.77 10.01 -3.50
CA TRP A 19 -7.46 10.37 -4.07
C TRP A 19 -7.54 11.58 -4.98
N ARG A 20 -8.47 11.57 -5.94
CA ARG A 20 -8.67 12.64 -6.94
C ARG A 20 -8.91 14.04 -6.34
N ARG A 21 -9.24 14.13 -5.04
CA ARG A 21 -9.48 15.40 -4.34
C ARG A 21 -8.28 15.89 -3.53
N GLN A 22 -7.34 14.99 -3.22
CA GLN A 22 -6.28 15.24 -2.24
C GLN A 22 -4.88 15.15 -2.85
N TYR A 23 -4.72 14.35 -3.90
CA TYR A 23 -3.43 14.04 -4.49
C TYR A 23 -3.48 14.16 -6.01
N ARG A 24 -2.32 14.40 -6.61
CA ARG A 24 -2.13 14.36 -8.07
C ARG A 24 -1.97 12.91 -8.53
N GLY A 25 -2.14 12.71 -9.83
CA GLY A 25 -1.90 11.44 -10.49
C GLY A 25 -3.03 10.43 -10.38
N GLU A 26 -2.86 9.32 -11.10
CA GLU A 26 -3.80 8.21 -11.10
C GLU A 26 -3.54 7.28 -9.92
N TYR A 27 -4.54 7.12 -9.04
CA TYR A 27 -4.41 6.20 -7.93
C TYR A 27 -4.30 4.75 -8.40
N MET A 28 -3.29 4.05 -7.92
CA MET A 28 -3.12 2.62 -8.12
C MET A 28 -2.70 1.91 -6.83
N VAL A 29 -2.87 0.59 -6.85
CA VAL A 29 -2.32 -0.32 -5.85
C VAL A 29 -1.43 -1.30 -6.59
N ALA A 30 -0.15 -1.36 -6.24
CA ALA A 30 0.81 -2.26 -6.85
C ALA A 30 0.41 -3.73 -6.64
N ASP A 31 0.92 -4.61 -7.51
CA ASP A 31 0.78 -6.07 -7.43
C ASP A 31 1.81 -6.74 -6.52
N TYR A 32 2.59 -5.93 -5.80
CA TYR A 32 3.47 -6.33 -4.72
C TYR A 32 3.18 -5.55 -3.42
N GLY A 33 3.64 -6.10 -2.32
CA GLY A 33 3.50 -5.50 -0.99
C GLY A 33 4.06 -6.42 0.08
N PHE A 34 3.54 -6.33 1.31
CA PHE A 34 4.03 -7.14 2.41
C PHE A 34 2.90 -7.78 3.20
N GLU A 35 3.23 -8.81 3.97
CA GLU A 35 2.29 -9.48 4.84
C GLU A 35 2.88 -9.86 6.19
N ASN A 36 2.00 -10.03 7.16
CA ASN A 36 2.28 -10.85 8.33
C ASN A 36 1.10 -11.80 8.58
N ALA A 37 1.05 -12.45 9.74
CA ALA A 37 0.02 -13.44 10.05
C ALA A 37 -1.42 -12.92 9.89
N THR A 38 -1.67 -11.63 10.13
CA THR A 38 -3.04 -11.07 10.18
C THR A 38 -3.32 -9.98 9.17
N THR A 39 -2.29 -9.41 8.52
CA THR A 39 -2.43 -8.15 7.79
C THR A 39 -1.70 -8.18 6.45
N TRP A 40 -2.31 -7.54 5.45
CA TRP A 40 -1.66 -7.10 4.22
C TRP A 40 -1.23 -5.64 4.35
N LEU A 41 0.01 -5.33 4.01
CA LEU A 41 0.51 -3.97 3.76
C LEU A 41 0.57 -3.78 2.24
N LEU A 42 -0.13 -2.75 1.76
CA LEU A 42 -0.25 -2.46 0.34
C LEU A 42 0.69 -1.32 -0.04
N ILE A 43 1.31 -1.43 -1.22
CA ILE A 43 2.01 -0.33 -1.87
C ILE A 43 1.01 0.37 -2.79
N ASP A 44 0.62 1.59 -2.41
CA ASP A 44 -0.42 2.34 -3.10
C ASP A 44 -0.10 3.84 -3.17
N GLY A 45 -0.55 4.49 -4.24
CA GLY A 45 -0.13 5.85 -4.55
C GLY A 45 -0.49 6.27 -5.96
N ALA A 46 0.10 7.38 -6.40
CA ALA A 46 0.02 7.79 -7.80
C ALA A 46 0.81 6.81 -8.66
N ARG A 47 0.25 6.39 -9.78
CA ARG A 47 0.92 5.55 -10.77
C ARG A 47 2.23 6.17 -11.25
N GLU A 48 2.21 7.48 -11.45
CA GLU A 48 3.35 8.27 -11.88
C GLU A 48 4.51 8.16 -10.89
N SER A 49 4.21 8.11 -9.59
CA SER A 49 5.24 7.92 -8.56
C SER A 49 5.69 6.46 -8.42
N ILE A 50 4.77 5.50 -8.54
CA ILE A 50 5.06 4.07 -8.27
C ILE A 50 5.72 3.36 -9.45
N VAL A 51 5.28 3.67 -10.67
CA VAL A 51 5.70 2.94 -11.88
C VAL A 51 6.63 3.77 -12.75
N ASP A 52 6.38 5.07 -12.86
CA ASP A 52 7.15 5.95 -13.73
C ASP A 52 8.27 6.69 -12.96
N GLU A 53 8.35 6.47 -11.64
CA GLU A 53 9.33 7.09 -10.71
C GLU A 53 9.39 8.63 -10.80
N GLU A 54 8.26 9.25 -11.17
CA GLU A 54 8.17 10.70 -11.35
C GLU A 54 8.06 11.43 -10.01
N SER A 55 9.03 12.31 -9.76
CA SER A 55 9.01 13.17 -8.58
C SER A 55 7.87 14.19 -8.62
N GLY A 56 7.28 14.47 -7.45
CA GLY A 56 6.19 15.43 -7.28
C GLY A 56 4.79 14.80 -7.29
N PHE A 57 4.70 13.47 -7.35
CA PHE A 57 3.48 12.68 -7.21
C PHE A 57 3.42 11.89 -5.90
N GLU A 58 4.44 11.98 -5.05
CA GLU A 58 4.53 11.28 -3.77
C GLU A 58 3.47 11.81 -2.80
N PRO A 59 2.69 10.92 -2.15
CA PRO A 59 1.72 11.32 -1.14
C PRO A 59 2.43 11.57 0.21
N ILE A 60 3.18 12.68 0.31
CA ILE A 60 3.94 13.03 1.52
C ILE A 60 3.04 13.08 2.75
N GLY A 61 3.47 12.42 3.83
CA GLY A 61 2.77 12.39 5.12
C GLY A 61 1.54 11.49 5.14
N ARG A 62 1.27 10.74 4.06
CA ARG A 62 0.18 9.76 4.02
C ARG A 62 0.61 8.48 4.77
N PRO A 63 -0.21 7.98 5.70
CA PRO A 63 0.07 6.71 6.37
C PRO A 63 0.04 5.52 5.39
N SER A 64 0.67 4.42 5.76
CA SER A 64 0.64 3.17 5.00
C SER A 64 -0.77 2.57 4.98
N THR A 65 -1.15 1.96 3.86
CA THR A 65 -2.47 1.33 3.67
C THR A 65 -2.41 -0.14 4.06
N LEU A 66 -3.28 -0.56 4.99
CA LEU A 66 -3.32 -1.93 5.49
C LEU A 66 -4.70 -2.55 5.39
N VAL A 67 -4.75 -3.86 5.18
CA VAL A 67 -6.00 -4.64 5.14
C VAL A 67 -5.88 -5.86 6.06
N ASP A 68 -6.82 -5.97 7.00
CA ASP A 68 -6.93 -7.14 7.87
C ASP A 68 -7.38 -8.38 7.08
N LYS A 69 -6.68 -9.50 7.24
CA LYS A 69 -6.92 -10.74 6.49
C LYS A 69 -8.20 -11.44 6.90
N ALA A 70 -8.63 -11.30 8.15
CA ALA A 70 -9.83 -12.00 8.64
C ALA A 70 -11.11 -11.28 8.17
N SER A 71 -11.13 -9.96 8.28
CA SER A 71 -12.31 -9.12 8.09
C SER A 71 -12.33 -8.35 6.76
N GLY A 72 -11.18 -8.19 6.09
CA GLY A 72 -11.06 -7.28 4.95
C GLY A 72 -11.14 -5.80 5.35
N ARG A 73 -11.01 -5.48 6.65
CA ARG A 73 -11.05 -4.09 7.11
C ARG A 73 -9.82 -3.33 6.64
N LEU A 74 -10.05 -2.23 5.92
CA LEU A 74 -9.04 -1.24 5.57
C LEU A 74 -8.71 -0.36 6.78
N PHE A 75 -7.43 -0.17 7.07
CA PHE A 75 -6.95 0.76 8.10
C PHE A 75 -5.59 1.35 7.71
N PHE A 76 -5.13 2.32 8.50
CA PHE A 76 -3.94 3.11 8.21
C PHE A 76 -3.02 3.12 9.43
N ARG A 77 -1.70 3.08 9.20
CA ARG A 77 -0.69 3.15 10.25
C ARG A 77 0.54 3.90 9.74
N ASN A 78 1.15 4.71 10.59
CA ASN A 78 2.41 5.39 10.24
C ASN A 78 3.60 4.48 10.57
N TYR A 79 4.57 4.39 9.65
CA TYR A 79 5.80 3.63 9.88
C TYR A 79 6.54 4.05 11.16
N ILE A 80 6.62 5.36 11.41
CA ILE A 80 7.31 5.95 12.56
C ILE A 80 6.73 5.48 13.90
N GLU A 81 5.46 5.07 13.94
CA GLU A 81 4.81 4.63 15.17
C GLU A 81 5.20 3.20 15.57
N ASP A 82 5.63 2.35 14.62
CA ASP A 82 5.89 0.92 14.87
C ASP A 82 6.87 0.29 13.85
N PRO A 83 8.12 0.79 13.74
CA PRO A 83 9.05 0.38 12.68
C PRO A 83 9.44 -1.10 12.75
N GLU A 84 9.50 -1.69 13.94
CA GLU A 84 9.81 -3.11 14.13
C GLU A 84 8.70 -4.01 13.54
N TRP A 85 7.43 -3.63 13.72
CA TRP A 85 6.32 -4.39 13.15
C TRP A 85 6.32 -4.35 11.62
N PHE A 86 6.68 -3.21 11.02
CA PHE A 86 6.85 -3.09 9.57
C PHE A 86 8.06 -3.89 9.07
N GLY A 87 9.19 -3.81 9.78
CA GLY A 87 10.41 -4.56 9.44
C GLY A 87 10.27 -6.08 9.56
N ALA A 88 9.30 -6.56 10.33
CA ALA A 88 9.00 -8.00 10.46
C ALA A 88 8.05 -8.54 9.38
N MET A 89 7.54 -7.70 8.46
CA MET A 89 6.64 -8.15 7.40
C MET A 89 7.40 -8.84 6.27
N ILE A 90 6.77 -9.83 5.65
CA ILE A 90 7.32 -10.66 4.58
C ILE A 90 6.86 -10.11 3.22
N PRO A 91 7.74 -9.99 2.22
CA PRO A 91 7.36 -9.50 0.90
C PRO A 91 6.41 -10.48 0.17
N VAL A 92 5.50 -9.91 -0.62
CA VAL A 92 4.49 -10.62 -1.43
C VAL A 92 4.51 -10.03 -2.83
N GLY A 93 4.47 -10.89 -3.85
CA GLY A 93 4.59 -10.46 -5.25
C GLY A 93 6.02 -10.13 -5.66
N GLU A 94 6.21 -9.83 -6.94
CA GLU A 94 7.51 -9.48 -7.50
C GLU A 94 7.79 -8.00 -7.23
N HIS A 95 8.76 -7.72 -6.36
CA HIS A 95 9.20 -6.36 -6.08
C HIS A 95 10.21 -5.91 -7.15
N PRO A 96 10.22 -4.62 -7.53
CA PRO A 96 11.29 -4.07 -8.36
C PRO A 96 12.67 -4.30 -7.71
N GLU A 97 13.70 -4.52 -8.54
CA GLU A 97 15.07 -4.76 -8.08
C GLU A 97 15.59 -3.55 -7.25
N GLY A 98 16.26 -3.82 -6.13
CA GLY A 98 16.85 -2.78 -5.26
C GLY A 98 15.94 -2.18 -4.19
N LEU A 99 14.69 -2.65 -4.04
CA LEU A 99 13.75 -2.18 -2.99
C LEU A 99 13.94 -2.86 -1.62
N LEU A 100 14.75 -3.93 -1.56
CA LEU A 100 14.92 -4.77 -0.36
C LEU A 100 16.36 -4.80 0.18
N ASP A 101 17.28 -4.05 -0.44
CA ASP A 101 18.71 -3.97 -0.06
C ASP A 101 18.98 -2.82 0.92
#